data_AF-A0A8T4UVF3-F1
#
_entry.id   AF-A0A8T4UVF3-F1
#
_cell.length_a   1.000
_cell.length_b   1.000
_cell.length_c   1.000
_cell.angle_alpha   90.00
_cell.angle_beta   90.00
_cell.angle_gamma   90.00
#
_symmetry.space_group_name_H-M   'P 1'
#
loop_
_entity.id
_entity.type
_entity.pdbx_description
1 polymer ?
#
loop_
_entity_poly.entity_id
_entity_poly.type
_entity_poly.pdbx_seq_one_letter_code
_entity_poly.pdbx_strand_id
1 'polypeptide(L)'
;MVIYNQKCMRCKQNYVLISYREKFPLCYECQKKELSKKIKDPEMKKFFDIPEEFYKKSLFLRNIKIFYLTHQQLSDKQISAFKTVVDKLKADEKAKKALAKAENE
;
A
#
# COMPACT_ATOMS: atom_id res chain seq x y z
N MET A 1 13.22 15.72 -3.03
CA MET A 1 12.92 14.68 -2.02
C MET A 1 13.79 13.48 -2.38
N VAL A 2 14.79 13.13 -1.58
CA VAL A 2 15.73 12.04 -1.94
C VAL A 2 15.05 10.70 -1.65
N ILE A 3 14.99 9.84 -2.67
CA ILE A 3 14.52 8.46 -2.57
C ILE A 3 15.76 7.58 -2.73
N TYR A 4 15.93 6.61 -1.83
CA TYR A 4 17.06 5.71 -1.83
C TYR A 4 16.65 4.30 -1.44
N ASN A 5 17.48 3.33 -1.78
CA ASN A 5 17.27 1.93 -1.42
C ASN A 5 17.83 1.66 -0.02
N GLN A 6 17.01 1.12 0.86
CA GLN A 6 17.46 0.62 2.16
C GLN A 6 16.98 -0.82 2.37
N LYS A 7 17.79 -1.62 3.08
CA LYS A 7 17.39 -2.96 3.49
C LYS A 7 16.22 -2.89 4.46
N CYS A 8 15.28 -3.83 4.34
CA CYS A 8 14.17 -3.96 5.28
C CYS A 8 14.70 -4.18 6.70
N MET A 9 14.19 -3.42 7.66
CA MET A 9 14.61 -3.52 9.07
C MET A 9 14.31 -4.89 9.71
N ARG A 10 13.28 -5.61 9.20
CA ARG A 10 12.81 -6.86 9.81
C ARG A 10 13.51 -8.10 9.24
N CYS A 11 13.55 -8.25 7.91
CA CYS A 11 14.24 -9.40 7.28
C CYS A 11 15.69 -9.14 6.91
N LYS A 12 16.12 -7.87 6.76
CA LYS A 12 17.46 -7.45 6.31
C LYS A 12 17.93 -8.03 4.96
N GLN A 13 17.04 -8.67 4.21
CA GLN A 13 17.32 -9.30 2.93
C GLN A 13 16.81 -8.44 1.76
N ASN A 14 15.54 -8.02 1.84
CA ASN A 14 14.90 -7.28 0.76
C ASN A 14 15.25 -5.79 0.80
N TYR A 15 15.51 -5.20 -0.36
CA TYR A 15 15.65 -3.76 -0.52
C TYR A 15 14.28 -3.10 -0.74
N VAL A 16 14.09 -1.93 -0.16
CA VAL A 16 12.88 -1.14 -0.27
C VAL A 16 13.26 0.29 -0.62
N LEU A 17 12.55 0.88 -1.58
CA LEU A 17 12.65 2.30 -1.89
C LEU A 17 12.00 3.09 -0.75
N ILE A 18 12.78 3.96 -0.11
CA ILE A 18 12.29 4.82 0.97
C ILE A 18 12.72 6.27 0.73
N SER A 19 11.90 7.19 1.21
CA SER A 19 12.26 8.59 1.35
C SER A 19 12.89 8.86 2.71
N TYR A 20 13.63 9.96 2.84
CA TYR A 20 14.23 10.39 4.12
C TYR A 20 13.23 10.50 5.30
N ARG A 21 11.94 10.74 5.01
CA ARG A 21 10.89 10.84 6.04
C ARG A 21 10.46 9.47 6.59
N GLU A 22 10.68 8.40 5.82
CA GLU A 22 10.28 7.05 6.19
C GLU A 22 11.38 6.39 7.03
N LYS A 23 11.22 6.47 8.36
CA LYS A 23 12.21 5.94 9.32
C LYS A 23 12.25 4.42 9.42
N PHE A 24 11.23 3.71 8.92
CA PHE A 24 11.07 2.26 9.09
C PHE A 24 10.87 1.55 7.75
N PRO A 25 11.95 1.19 7.03
CA PRO A 25 11.86 0.41 5.79
C PRO A 25 11.32 -1.00 6.06
N LEU A 26 10.13 -1.29 5.57
CA LEU A 26 9.47 -2.61 5.69
C LEU A 26 9.09 -3.16 4.31
N CYS A 27 9.56 -4.37 4.01
CA CYS A 27 9.20 -5.06 2.78
C CYS A 27 7.78 -5.62 2.85
N TYR A 28 7.20 -5.86 1.67
CA TYR A 28 5.86 -6.41 1.52
C TYR A 28 5.70 -7.75 2.25
N GLU A 29 6.69 -8.64 2.13
CA GLU A 29 6.64 -9.98 2.72
C GLU A 29 6.56 -9.95 4.24
N CYS A 30 7.33 -9.07 4.87
CA CYS A 30 7.28 -8.88 6.32
C CYS A 30 5.92 -8.34 6.78
N GLN A 31 5.31 -7.44 6.00
CA GLN A 31 4.00 -6.87 6.30
C GLN A 31 2.83 -7.82 5.95
N LYS A 32 3.03 -8.80 5.07
CA LYS A 32 2.01 -9.74 4.62
C LYS A 32 1.35 -10.51 5.77
N LYS A 33 2.15 -10.93 6.76
CA LYS A 33 1.67 -11.61 7.97
C LYS A 33 0.68 -10.75 8.75
N GLU A 34 0.92 -9.44 8.81
CA GLU A 34 0.06 -8.49 9.52
C GLU A 34 -1.18 -8.16 8.70
N LEU A 35 -1.03 -7.99 7.38
CA LEU A 35 -2.14 -7.74 6.44
C LEU A 35 -3.15 -8.88 6.35
N SER A 36 -2.73 -10.11 6.67
CA SER A 36 -3.57 -11.32 6.59
C SER A 36 -4.47 -11.52 7.81
N LYS A 37 -4.37 -10.65 8.84
CA LYS A 37 -5.22 -10.72 10.02
C LYS A 37 -6.69 -10.49 9.63
N LYS A 38 -7.61 -11.20 10.30
CA LYS A 38 -9.06 -11.11 10.04
C LYS A 38 -9.59 -9.75 10.48
N ILE A 39 -10.34 -9.09 9.59
CA ILE A 39 -11.15 -7.91 9.90
C ILE A 39 -12.51 -8.39 10.40
N LYS A 40 -12.94 -7.90 11.57
CA LYS A 40 -14.23 -8.26 12.16
C LYS A 40 -15.39 -7.48 11.53
N ASP A 41 -15.16 -6.21 11.20
CA ASP A 41 -16.21 -5.34 10.66
C ASP A 41 -16.48 -5.58 9.17
N PRO A 42 -17.73 -5.86 8.76
CA PRO A 42 -18.07 -6.18 7.38
C PRO A 42 -17.90 -4.99 6.42
N GLU A 43 -18.12 -3.76 6.90
CA GLU A 43 -17.94 -2.54 6.10
C GLU A 43 -16.47 -2.30 5.77
N MET A 44 -15.60 -2.39 6.78
CA MET A 44 -14.16 -2.23 6.60
C MET A 44 -13.56 -3.39 5.80
N LYS A 45 -14.11 -4.59 5.91
CA LYS A 45 -13.73 -5.71 5.06
C LYS A 45 -13.92 -5.39 3.57
N LYS A 46 -15.07 -4.81 3.20
CA LYS A 46 -15.33 -4.35 1.81
C LYS A 46 -14.43 -3.18 1.42
N PHE A 47 -14.17 -2.27 2.35
CA PHE A 47 -13.29 -1.12 2.09
C PHE A 47 -11.85 -1.53 1.75
N PHE A 48 -11.34 -2.57 2.42
CA PHE A 48 -10.02 -3.12 2.18
C PHE A 48 -9.99 -4.25 1.15
N ASP A 49 -11.10 -4.50 0.44
CA ASP A 49 -11.19 -5.47 -0.64
C ASP A 49 -10.68 -4.88 -1.95
N ILE A 50 -9.37 -4.62 -1.99
CA ILE A 50 -8.66 -4.10 -3.16
C ILE A 50 -7.62 -5.13 -3.65
N PRO A 51 -7.29 -5.14 -4.95
CA PRO A 51 -6.35 -6.13 -5.48
C PRO A 51 -4.96 -6.00 -4.84
N GLU A 52 -4.32 -7.16 -4.64
CA GLU A 52 -3.04 -7.30 -3.92
C GLU A 52 -1.91 -6.46 -4.55
N GLU A 53 -2.01 -6.21 -5.86
CA GLU A 53 -1.07 -5.38 -6.62
C GLU A 53 -1.01 -3.94 -6.09
N PHE A 54 -2.13 -3.35 -5.67
CA PHE A 54 -2.13 -2.01 -5.07
C PHE A 54 -1.39 -1.99 -3.74
N TYR A 55 -1.52 -3.04 -2.93
CA TYR A 55 -0.77 -3.16 -1.68
C TYR A 55 0.73 -3.31 -1.94
N LYS A 56 1.14 -4.02 -3.00
CA LYS A 56 2.56 -4.13 -3.37
C LYS A 56 3.13 -2.77 -3.79
N LYS A 57 2.38 -2.00 -4.60
CA LYS A 57 2.80 -0.71 -5.13
C LYS A 57 2.85 0.41 -4.08
N SER A 58 1.95 0.39 -3.09
CA SER A 58 1.82 1.49 -2.12
C SER A 58 2.07 1.05 -0.69
N LEU A 59 3.12 1.60 -0.06
CA LEU A 59 3.37 1.43 1.38
C LEU A 59 2.26 2.08 2.21
N PHE A 60 1.71 3.20 1.74
CA PHE A 60 0.64 3.94 2.43
C PHE A 60 -0.61 3.07 2.65
N LEU A 61 -1.07 2.36 1.60
CA LEU A 61 -2.24 1.48 1.71
C LEU A 61 -2.01 0.33 2.71
N ARG A 62 -0.79 -0.21 2.75
CA ARG A 62 -0.40 -1.24 3.73
C ARG A 62 -0.44 -0.68 5.15
N ASN A 63 0.12 0.50 5.36
CA ASN A 63 0.17 1.13 6.68
C ASN A 63 -1.24 1.44 7.20
N ILE A 64 -2.16 1.95 6.36
CA ILE A 64 -3.55 2.19 6.78
C ILE A 64 -4.24 0.90 7.22
N LYS A 65 -4.09 -0.19 6.44
CA LYS A 65 -4.71 -1.47 6.78
C LYS A 65 -4.13 -2.03 8.08
N ILE A 66 -2.82 -1.97 8.27
CA ILE A 66 -2.16 -2.41 9.52
C ILE A 66 -2.60 -1.55 10.71
N PHE A 67 -2.71 -0.23 10.52
CA PHE A 67 -3.17 0.69 11.55
C PHE A 67 -4.61 0.34 11.99
N TYR A 68 -5.51 0.15 11.03
CA TYR A 68 -6.87 -0.29 11.33
C TYR A 68 -6.91 -1.67 12.00
N LEU A 69 -6.08 -2.63 11.58
CA LEU A 69 -6.02 -3.94 12.25
C LEU A 69 -5.51 -3.85 13.70
N THR A 70 -4.69 -2.84 14.01
CA THR A 70 -4.09 -2.66 15.35
C THR A 70 -5.00 -1.86 16.27
N HIS A 71 -5.59 -0.78 15.76
CA HIS A 71 -6.38 0.17 16.54
C HIS A 71 -7.90 0.02 16.36
N GLN A 72 -8.35 -0.77 15.37
CA GLN A 72 -9.76 -0.96 15.00
C GLN A 72 -10.51 0.34 14.70
N GLN A 73 -9.79 1.42 14.44
CA GLN A 73 -10.33 2.75 14.22
C GLN A 73 -9.58 3.43 13.08
N LEU A 74 -10.32 4.20 12.29
CA LEU A 74 -9.79 5.08 11.25
C LEU A 74 -10.49 6.43 11.37
N SER A 75 -9.72 7.50 11.20
CA SER A 75 -10.28 8.84 11.06
C SER A 75 -10.88 9.05 9.66
N ASP A 76 -11.88 9.92 9.55
CA ASP A 76 -12.49 10.27 8.26
C ASP A 76 -11.47 10.80 7.24
N LYS A 77 -10.45 11.51 7.75
CA LYS A 77 -9.32 12.00 6.96
C LYS A 77 -8.48 10.86 6.38
N GLN A 78 -8.27 9.78 7.14
CA GLN A 78 -7.56 8.60 6.64
C GLN A 78 -8.40 7.84 5.61
N ILE A 79 -9.72 7.73 5.83
CA ILE A 79 -10.63 7.07 4.89
C ILE A 79 -10.67 7.84 3.55
N SER A 80 -10.79 9.16 3.58
CA SER A 80 -10.82 9.99 2.37
C SER A 80 -9.48 9.97 1.62
N ALA A 81 -8.37 10.04 2.36
CA ALA A 81 -7.04 9.90 1.77
C ALA A 81 -6.84 8.53 1.13
N PHE A 82 -7.30 7.45 1.77
CA PHE A 82 -7.22 6.10 1.21
C PHE A 82 -8.00 6.00 -0.12
N LYS A 83 -9.25 6.47 -0.15
CA LYS A 83 -10.05 6.48 -1.39
C LYS A 83 -9.32 7.22 -2.51
N THR A 84 -8.84 8.42 -2.22
CA THR A 84 -8.10 9.26 -3.18
C THR A 84 -6.86 8.55 -3.73
N VAL A 85 -6.09 7.85 -2.89
CA VAL A 85 -4.90 7.12 -3.33
C VAL A 85 -5.28 5.91 -4.17
N VAL A 86 -6.33 5.17 -3.80
CA VAL A 86 -6.83 4.04 -4.59
C VAL A 86 -7.30 4.51 -5.97
N ASP A 87 -8.03 5.62 -6.05
CA ASP A 87 -8.49 6.18 -7.33
C ASP A 87 -7.31 6.64 -8.20
N LYS A 88 -6.30 7.28 -7.60
CA LYS A 88 -5.07 7.64 -8.31
C LYS A 88 -4.33 6.42 -8.87
N LEU A 89 -4.24 5.33 -8.10
CA LEU A 89 -3.58 4.11 -8.56
C LEU A 89 -4.37 3.42 -9.68
N LYS A 90 -5.70 3.39 -9.60
CA LYS A 90 -6.56 2.89 -10.68
C LYS A 90 -6.40 3.72 -11.96
N ALA A 91 -6.29 5.05 -11.83
CA ALA A 91 -6.02 5.93 -12.96
C ALA A 91 -4.64 5.68 -13.57
N ASP A 92 -3.60 5.55 -12.75
CA ASP A 92 -2.22 5.24 -13.18
C ASP A 92 -2.15 3.89 -13.93
N GLU A 93 -2.88 2.88 -13.45
CA GLU A 93 -2.96 1.59 -14.15
C GLU A 93 -3.67 1.67 -15.49
N LYS A 94 -4.76 2.45 -15.59
CA LYS A 94 -5.43 2.68 -16.86
C LYS A 94 -4.52 3.41 -17.84
N ALA A 95 -3.79 4.43 -17.37
CA ALA A 95 -2.83 5.16 -18.18
C ALA A 95 -1.68 4.26 -18.67
N LYS A 96 -1.12 3.42 -17.79
CA LYS A 96 -0.08 2.44 -18.18
C LYS A 96 -0.58 1.41 -19.18
N LYS A 97 -1.82 0.92 -19.02
CA LYS A 97 -2.43 0.01 -20.00
C LYS A 97 -2.66 0.68 -21.36
N ALA A 98 -2.99 1.96 -21.39
CA ALA A 98 -3.12 2.72 -22.64
C ALA A 98 -1.78 2.93 -23.33
N LEU A 99 -0.72 3.26 -22.57
CA LEU A 99 0.64 3.42 -23.10
C LEU A 99 1.21 2.10 -23.64
N ALA A 100 1.07 0.99 -22.89
CA ALA A 100 1.53 -0.32 -23.32
C ALA A 100 0.82 -0.84 -24.59
N LYS A 101 -0.39 -0.33 -24.87
CA LYS A 101 -1.13 -0.67 -26.09
C LYS A 101 -0.64 0.15 -27.29
N ALA A 102 -0.16 1.37 -27.08
CA ALA A 102 0.39 2.23 -28.12
C ALA A 102 1.83 1.85 -28.54
N GLU A 103 2.59 1.15 -27.69
CA GLU A 103 3.95 0.69 -28.01
C GLU A 103 4.00 -0.65 -28.77
N ASN A 104 2.86 -1.36 -28.88
CA ASN A 104 2.76 -2.65 -29.57
C ASN A 104 2.00 -2.55 -30.93
N GLU A 105 1.76 -1.33 -31.42
CA GLU A 105 1.05 -1.06 -32.68
C GLU A 105 1.96 -0.34 -33.69
#